data_AF-C1LF06-F1
#
_entry.id   AF-C1LF06-F1
#
_cell.length_a   1.000
_cell.length_b   1.000
_cell.length_c   1.000
_cell.angle_alpha   90.00
_cell.angle_beta   90.00
_cell.angle_gamma   90.00
#
_symmetry.space_group_name_H-M   'P 1'
#
loop_
_entity.id
_entity.type
_entity.pdbx_description
1 polymer ?
#
loop_
_entity_poly.entity_id
_entity_poly.type
_entity_poly.pdbx_seq_one_letter_code
_entity_poly.pdbx_strand_id
1 'polypeptide(L)'
;MAPVTLQMYLQDISSCVSNRNGRGLSHYLMCSDPHVYNPRLSIPDPESIVVSYLVSPWDEIVSAHVRCIWAMRNRDFEEAYACQIVLIKTVAKALTELKDDNWILPVVHVAAIDLRRFAHGLDSKFTPQLDSFRNQGRRMENAAQLILRLFQICASDSRTQIEDSKKLGMMGLANQLFKIYFQINKLNLCKSMIRAIDNLSMNDHFSLAQRVTYCYYVGRKAMFDGDFVSADNSLTFAFERCLSTKWNNKRLILIYLIPVKMLLGVLPKESLLCRYNLKQFQDIADSVK
;
A
#
# COMPACT_ATOMS: atom_id res chain seq x y z
N MET A 1 -4.44 -2.23 -24.76
CA MET A 1 -5.03 -3.46 -25.33
C MET A 1 -4.56 -4.60 -24.44
N ALA A 2 -5.47 -5.40 -23.85
CA ALA A 2 -5.06 -6.56 -23.06
C ALA A 2 -4.43 -7.61 -23.99
N PRO A 3 -3.33 -8.29 -23.61
CA PRO A 3 -2.67 -9.26 -24.47
C PRO A 3 -3.62 -10.43 -24.77
N VAL A 4 -3.71 -10.78 -26.06
CA VAL A 4 -4.75 -11.71 -26.55
C VAL A 4 -4.40 -13.17 -26.24
N THR A 5 -3.13 -13.50 -25.97
CA THR A 5 -2.68 -14.85 -25.58
C THR A 5 -1.71 -14.80 -24.41
N LEU A 6 -1.53 -15.94 -23.71
CA LEU A 6 -0.51 -16.09 -22.67
C LEU A 6 0.89 -15.82 -23.22
N GLN A 7 1.20 -16.31 -24.42
CA GLN A 7 2.52 -16.12 -25.03
C GLN A 7 2.82 -14.64 -25.28
N MET A 8 1.86 -13.88 -25.80
CA MET A 8 2.01 -12.42 -25.97
C MET A 8 2.21 -11.72 -24.62
N TYR A 9 1.41 -12.10 -23.61
CA TYR A 9 1.54 -11.57 -22.26
C TYR A 9 2.95 -11.82 -21.67
N LEU A 10 3.51 -13.03 -21.84
CA LEU A 10 4.85 -13.37 -21.38
C LEU A 10 5.94 -12.65 -22.19
N GLN A 11 5.76 -12.48 -23.50
CA GLN A 11 6.67 -11.70 -24.35
C GLN A 11 6.69 -10.22 -23.96
N ASP A 12 5.52 -9.63 -23.68
CA ASP A 12 5.41 -8.23 -23.24
C ASP A 12 6.08 -8.03 -21.88
N ILE A 13 5.89 -8.96 -20.95
CA ILE A 13 6.59 -8.94 -19.65
C ILE A 13 8.11 -9.07 -19.85
N SER A 14 8.56 -10.02 -20.67
CA SER A 14 9.99 -10.20 -20.97
C SER A 14 10.59 -8.92 -21.54
N SER A 15 9.89 -8.27 -22.46
CA SER A 15 10.26 -6.94 -22.98
C SER A 15 10.32 -5.87 -21.89
N CYS A 16 9.36 -5.83 -20.95
CA CYS A 16 9.41 -4.89 -19.82
C CYS A 16 10.63 -5.14 -18.93
N VAL A 17 11.00 -6.40 -18.68
CA VAL A 17 12.17 -6.76 -17.88
C VAL A 17 13.46 -6.36 -18.60
N SER A 18 13.62 -6.73 -19.87
CA SER A 18 14.80 -6.39 -20.68
C SER A 18 15.01 -4.88 -20.81
N ASN A 19 13.92 -4.12 -20.96
CA ASN A 19 13.96 -2.66 -21.06
C ASN A 19 13.95 -1.93 -19.71
N ARG A 20 14.02 -2.65 -18.58
CA ARG A 20 13.93 -2.07 -17.22
C ARG A 20 12.69 -1.17 -17.03
N ASN A 21 11.58 -1.51 -17.68
CA ASN A 21 10.34 -0.74 -17.60
C ASN A 21 9.48 -1.23 -16.43
N GLY A 22 9.79 -0.78 -15.22
CA GLY A 22 9.06 -1.22 -14.02
C GLY A 22 7.63 -0.72 -13.95
N ARG A 23 7.30 0.42 -14.57
CA ARG A 23 5.92 0.91 -14.65
C ARG A 23 5.07 -0.02 -15.51
N GLY A 24 5.55 -0.41 -16.68
CA GLY A 24 4.89 -1.39 -17.54
C GLY A 24 4.74 -2.75 -16.84
N LEU A 25 5.84 -3.26 -16.27
CA LEU A 25 5.84 -4.53 -15.54
C LEU A 25 4.85 -4.53 -14.38
N SER A 26 4.74 -3.42 -13.65
CA SER A 26 3.81 -3.30 -12.52
C SER A 26 2.34 -3.40 -12.94
N HIS A 27 1.96 -2.98 -14.15
CA HIS A 27 0.59 -3.14 -14.65
C HIS A 27 0.29 -4.61 -14.97
N TYR A 28 1.23 -5.32 -15.59
CA TYR A 28 1.10 -6.74 -15.84
C TYR A 28 1.07 -7.59 -14.56
N LEU A 29 1.67 -7.12 -13.46
CA LEU A 29 1.67 -7.85 -12.18
C LEU A 29 0.59 -7.38 -11.19
N MET A 30 -0.26 -6.43 -11.55
CA MET A 30 -1.29 -5.88 -10.64
C MET A 30 -2.57 -6.70 -10.68
N CYS A 31 -3.00 -7.22 -9.53
CA CYS A 31 -4.23 -8.04 -9.44
C CYS A 31 -5.53 -7.24 -9.69
N SER A 32 -5.47 -5.91 -9.65
CA SER A 32 -6.59 -5.02 -10.00
C SER A 32 -6.59 -4.52 -11.44
N ASP A 33 -5.59 -4.89 -12.25
CA ASP A 33 -5.54 -4.51 -13.65
C ASP A 33 -6.49 -5.36 -14.53
N PRO A 34 -7.07 -4.82 -15.61
CA PRO A 34 -8.02 -5.55 -16.45
C PRO A 34 -7.52 -6.87 -17.05
N HIS A 35 -6.20 -7.08 -17.19
CA HIS A 35 -5.68 -8.34 -17.74
C HIS A 35 -6.08 -9.58 -16.92
N VAL A 36 -6.30 -9.42 -15.61
CA VAL A 36 -6.69 -10.51 -14.68
C VAL A 36 -8.01 -11.17 -15.09
N TYR A 37 -8.88 -10.45 -15.80
CA TYR A 37 -10.14 -11.00 -16.29
C TYR A 37 -9.98 -11.91 -17.52
N ASN A 38 -8.81 -11.92 -18.16
CA ASN A 38 -8.53 -12.78 -19.31
C ASN A 38 -8.47 -14.26 -18.89
N PRO A 39 -9.40 -15.13 -19.34
CA PRO A 39 -9.40 -16.54 -18.97
C PRO A 39 -8.15 -17.30 -19.43
N ARG A 40 -7.46 -16.82 -20.46
CA ARG A 40 -6.24 -17.46 -20.99
C ARG A 40 -5.03 -17.32 -20.06
N LEU A 41 -5.09 -16.43 -19.06
CA LEU A 41 -4.06 -16.26 -18.04
C LEU A 41 -4.35 -17.09 -16.77
N SER A 42 -5.44 -17.86 -16.75
CA SER A 42 -5.85 -18.65 -15.58
C SER A 42 -5.26 -20.05 -15.63
N ILE A 43 -3.98 -20.19 -15.26
CA ILE A 43 -3.24 -21.47 -15.36
C ILE A 43 -2.82 -21.94 -13.97
N PRO A 44 -3.11 -23.20 -13.58
CA PRO A 44 -2.78 -23.73 -12.25
C PRO A 44 -1.26 -23.91 -12.05
N ASP A 45 -0.56 -24.44 -13.05
CA ASP A 45 0.86 -24.77 -12.98
C ASP A 45 1.63 -24.04 -14.11
N PRO A 46 1.80 -22.71 -13.99
CA PRO A 46 2.36 -21.88 -15.05
C PRO A 46 3.88 -22.00 -15.20
N GLU A 47 4.59 -22.61 -14.24
CA GLU A 47 6.05 -22.58 -14.12
C GLU A 47 6.74 -23.11 -15.39
N SER A 48 6.26 -24.24 -15.92
CA SER A 48 6.83 -24.87 -17.11
C SER A 48 6.79 -23.98 -18.35
N ILE A 49 5.73 -23.17 -18.49
CA ILE A 49 5.58 -22.26 -19.61
C ILE A 49 6.36 -20.98 -19.35
N VAL A 50 6.29 -20.42 -18.14
CA VAL A 50 6.90 -19.14 -17.80
C VAL A 50 8.44 -19.20 -17.90
N VAL A 51 9.07 -20.29 -17.46
CA VAL A 51 10.54 -20.49 -17.53
C VAL A 51 11.06 -20.48 -18.98
N SER A 52 10.21 -20.76 -19.98
CA SER A 52 10.61 -20.67 -21.39
C SER A 52 10.73 -19.22 -21.91
N TYR A 53 10.19 -18.23 -21.18
CA TYR A 53 10.19 -16.80 -21.57
C TYR A 53 10.99 -15.90 -20.62
N LEU A 54 11.16 -16.32 -19.37
CA LEU A 54 11.74 -15.53 -18.29
C LEU A 54 12.74 -16.37 -17.49
N VAL A 55 13.69 -15.68 -16.86
CA VAL A 55 14.71 -16.27 -15.98
C VAL A 55 14.52 -15.79 -14.54
N SER A 56 15.05 -16.56 -13.58
CA SER A 56 15.06 -16.17 -12.17
C SER A 56 15.67 -14.78 -11.96
N PRO A 57 15.05 -13.92 -11.14
CA PRO A 57 13.87 -14.16 -10.28
C PRO A 57 12.50 -13.87 -10.94
N TRP A 58 12.45 -13.51 -12.22
CA TRP A 58 11.24 -13.02 -12.88
C TRP A 58 10.25 -14.12 -13.26
N ASP A 59 10.76 -15.30 -13.59
CA ASP A 59 9.96 -16.50 -13.82
C ASP A 59 9.11 -16.88 -12.60
N GLU A 60 9.70 -16.88 -11.41
CA GLU A 60 9.03 -17.15 -10.13
C GLU A 60 7.96 -16.09 -9.82
N ILE A 61 8.28 -14.80 -10.00
CA ILE A 61 7.34 -13.68 -9.78
C ILE A 61 6.12 -13.82 -10.68
N VAL A 62 6.34 -14.08 -11.97
CA VAL A 62 5.27 -14.16 -12.97
C VAL A 62 4.47 -15.45 -12.81
N SER A 63 5.13 -16.58 -12.50
CA SER A 63 4.44 -17.84 -12.20
C SER A 63 3.50 -17.69 -11.00
N ALA A 64 3.98 -17.08 -9.91
CA ALA A 64 3.16 -16.79 -8.74
C ALA A 64 1.96 -15.89 -9.08
N HIS A 65 2.15 -14.87 -9.93
CA HIS A 65 1.05 -13.99 -10.36
C HIS A 65 0.01 -14.72 -11.23
N VAL A 66 0.45 -15.51 -12.22
CA VAL A 66 -0.45 -16.28 -13.09
C VAL A 66 -1.24 -17.31 -12.30
N ARG A 67 -0.60 -18.00 -11.35
CA ARG A 67 -1.27 -18.91 -10.41
C ARG A 67 -2.25 -18.18 -9.49
N CYS A 68 -1.91 -16.96 -9.06
CA CYS A 68 -2.81 -16.09 -8.30
C CYS A 68 -4.08 -15.76 -9.11
N ILE A 69 -3.96 -15.45 -10.41
CA ILE A 69 -5.12 -15.21 -11.30
C ILE A 69 -6.02 -16.45 -11.36
N TRP A 70 -5.43 -17.64 -11.50
CA TRP A 70 -6.18 -18.90 -11.48
C TRP A 70 -6.93 -19.11 -10.16
N ALA A 71 -6.24 -18.94 -9.02
CA ALA A 71 -6.83 -19.09 -7.70
C ALA A 71 -7.98 -18.10 -7.45
N MET A 72 -7.81 -16.83 -7.86
CA MET A 72 -8.86 -15.81 -7.79
C MET A 72 -10.12 -16.21 -8.57
N ARG A 73 -9.96 -16.79 -9.77
CA ARG A 73 -11.11 -17.21 -10.59
C ARG A 73 -11.85 -18.40 -9.98
N ASN A 74 -11.13 -19.31 -9.34
CA ASN A 74 -11.71 -20.43 -8.60
C ASN A 74 -12.26 -20.03 -7.22
N ARG A 75 -12.17 -18.74 -6.86
CA ARG A 75 -12.55 -18.18 -5.55
C ARG A 75 -11.76 -18.78 -4.38
N ASP A 76 -10.60 -19.36 -4.65
CA ASP A 76 -9.66 -19.79 -3.63
C ASP A 76 -8.75 -18.61 -3.24
N PHE A 77 -9.25 -17.79 -2.33
CA PHE A 77 -8.53 -16.60 -1.89
C PHE A 77 -7.36 -16.90 -0.95
N GLU A 78 -7.33 -18.08 -0.31
CA GLU A 78 -6.18 -18.51 0.50
C GLU A 78 -5.00 -18.86 -0.40
N GLU A 79 -5.23 -19.61 -1.48
CA GLU A 79 -4.20 -19.91 -2.46
C GLU A 79 -3.74 -18.63 -3.18
N ALA A 80 -4.66 -17.72 -3.52
CA ALA A 80 -4.30 -16.43 -4.09
C ALA A 80 -3.39 -15.61 -3.15
N TYR A 81 -3.67 -15.63 -1.84
CA TYR A 81 -2.83 -14.99 -0.83
C TYR A 81 -1.47 -15.70 -0.67
N ALA A 82 -1.43 -17.03 -0.71
CA ALA A 82 -0.18 -17.80 -0.68
C ALA A 82 0.71 -17.47 -1.88
N CYS A 83 0.13 -17.36 -3.07
CA CYS A 83 0.83 -16.92 -4.28
C CYS A 83 1.43 -15.50 -4.12
N GLN A 84 0.67 -14.56 -3.53
CA GLN A 84 1.18 -13.21 -3.25
C GLN A 84 2.31 -13.19 -2.21
N ILE A 85 2.31 -14.12 -1.24
CA ILE A 85 3.43 -14.29 -0.30
C ILE A 85 4.70 -14.72 -1.05
N VAL A 86 4.58 -15.68 -1.97
CA VAL A 86 5.73 -16.11 -2.80
C VAL A 86 6.22 -14.93 -3.63
N LEU A 87 5.32 -14.25 -4.34
CA LEU A 87 5.63 -13.11 -5.19
C LEU A 87 6.39 -12.02 -4.41
N ILE A 88 5.89 -11.58 -3.25
CA ILE A 88 6.53 -10.49 -2.50
C ILE A 88 7.91 -10.89 -1.96
N LYS A 89 8.10 -12.16 -1.58
CA LYS A 89 9.39 -12.68 -1.10
C LYS A 89 10.41 -12.69 -2.23
N THR A 90 10.01 -13.14 -3.42
CA THR A 90 10.87 -13.14 -4.60
C THR A 90 11.17 -11.71 -5.07
N VAL A 91 10.19 -10.80 -5.02
CA VAL A 91 10.43 -9.37 -5.28
C VAL A 91 11.42 -8.77 -4.27
N ALA A 92 11.36 -9.14 -2.99
CA ALA A 92 12.31 -8.67 -1.98
C ALA A 92 13.74 -9.16 -2.27
N LYS A 93 13.90 -10.40 -2.74
CA LYS A 93 15.18 -10.95 -3.21
C LYS A 93 15.70 -10.16 -4.41
N ALA A 94 14.88 -10.00 -5.46
CA ALA A 94 15.22 -9.23 -6.65
C ALA A 94 15.62 -7.77 -6.32
N LEU A 95 14.87 -7.10 -5.44
CA LEU A 95 15.17 -5.74 -4.98
C LEU A 95 16.50 -5.65 -4.24
N THR A 96 16.90 -6.70 -3.52
CA THR A 96 18.19 -6.77 -2.82
C THR A 96 19.35 -6.97 -3.79
N GLU A 97 19.16 -7.84 -4.80
CA GLU A 97 20.18 -8.16 -5.81
C GLU A 97 20.44 -7.02 -6.79
N LEU A 98 19.41 -6.23 -7.12
CA LEU A 98 19.52 -5.05 -7.97
C LEU A 98 20.22 -3.90 -7.23
N LYS A 99 21.55 -3.94 -7.10
CA LYS A 99 22.31 -2.97 -6.28
C LYS A 99 22.17 -1.52 -6.76
N ASP A 100 22.25 -1.31 -8.07
CA ASP A 100 22.48 0.03 -8.65
C ASP A 100 21.24 0.67 -9.29
N ASP A 101 20.06 0.08 -9.15
CA ASP A 101 18.86 0.51 -9.89
C ASP A 101 17.59 0.49 -9.03
N ASN A 102 16.64 1.37 -9.33
CA ASN A 102 15.34 1.47 -8.66
C ASN A 102 14.15 1.23 -9.61
N TRP A 103 14.39 0.85 -10.87
CA TRP A 103 13.32 0.66 -11.83
C TRP A 103 12.21 -0.28 -11.34
N ILE A 104 12.53 -1.26 -10.50
CA ILE A 104 11.59 -2.25 -9.92
C ILE A 104 10.62 -1.66 -8.89
N LEU A 105 10.85 -0.44 -8.36
CA LEU A 105 10.02 0.15 -7.31
C LEU A 105 8.50 0.17 -7.58
N PRO A 106 8.00 0.41 -8.81
CA PRO A 106 6.57 0.29 -9.10
C PRO A 106 6.03 -1.13 -8.87
N VAL A 107 6.81 -2.17 -9.19
CA VAL A 107 6.43 -3.58 -8.92
C VAL A 107 6.39 -3.84 -7.42
N VAL A 108 7.38 -3.34 -6.67
CA VAL A 108 7.43 -3.42 -5.20
C VAL A 108 6.18 -2.81 -4.57
N HIS A 109 5.73 -1.67 -5.09
CA HIS A 109 4.50 -1.01 -4.61
C HIS A 109 3.24 -1.82 -4.90
N VAL A 110 3.10 -2.35 -6.11
CA VAL A 110 1.96 -3.18 -6.50
C VAL A 110 1.89 -4.45 -5.65
N ALA A 111 3.00 -5.18 -5.52
CA ALA A 111 3.07 -6.37 -4.68
C ALA A 111 2.66 -6.10 -3.23
N ALA A 112 3.13 -5.00 -2.64
CA ALA A 112 2.73 -4.60 -1.28
C ALA A 112 1.24 -4.21 -1.17
N ILE A 113 0.68 -3.56 -2.18
CA ILE A 113 -0.74 -3.17 -2.21
C ILE A 113 -1.63 -4.42 -2.30
N ASP A 114 -1.30 -5.34 -3.21
CA ASP A 114 -2.12 -6.51 -3.48
C ASP A 114 -2.04 -7.52 -2.32
N LEU A 115 -0.85 -7.79 -1.78
CA LEU A 115 -0.71 -8.61 -0.57
C LEU A 115 -1.56 -8.07 0.59
N ARG A 116 -1.52 -6.76 0.84
CA ARG A 116 -2.37 -6.12 1.87
C ARG A 116 -3.85 -6.31 1.58
N ARG A 117 -4.28 -6.17 0.32
CA ARG A 117 -5.69 -6.32 -0.07
C ARG A 117 -6.19 -7.75 0.15
N PHE A 118 -5.40 -8.77 -0.22
CA PHE A 118 -5.74 -10.15 0.05
C PHE A 118 -5.80 -10.45 1.54
N ALA A 119 -4.76 -10.05 2.30
CA ALA A 119 -4.76 -10.20 3.76
C ALA A 119 -5.98 -9.54 4.42
N HIS A 120 -6.31 -8.31 4.01
CA HIS A 120 -7.50 -7.61 4.50
C HIS A 120 -8.80 -8.31 4.10
N GLY A 121 -8.93 -8.77 2.86
CA GLY A 121 -10.12 -9.45 2.36
C GLY A 121 -10.39 -10.78 3.06
N LEU A 122 -9.33 -11.52 3.42
CA LEU A 122 -9.44 -12.76 4.19
C LEU A 122 -9.75 -12.49 5.66
N ASP A 123 -9.04 -11.56 6.30
CA ASP A 123 -9.25 -11.26 7.72
C ASP A 123 -10.57 -10.49 7.99
N SER A 124 -11.13 -9.77 7.01
CA SER A 124 -12.43 -9.08 7.14
C SER A 124 -13.63 -10.01 7.04
N LYS A 125 -13.48 -11.19 6.43
CA LYS A 125 -14.49 -12.24 6.37
C LYS A 125 -14.48 -13.16 7.60
N PHE A 126 -13.55 -12.92 8.53
CA PHE A 126 -13.46 -13.63 9.80
C PHE A 126 -14.80 -13.59 10.53
N THR A 127 -15.36 -14.76 10.82
CA THR A 127 -16.60 -14.89 11.59
C THR A 127 -16.25 -15.56 12.92
N PRO A 128 -16.43 -14.89 14.08
CA PRO A 128 -16.01 -15.41 15.39
C PRO A 128 -16.61 -16.77 15.77
N GLN A 129 -17.69 -17.18 15.11
CA GLN A 129 -18.41 -18.44 15.34
C GLN A 129 -17.78 -19.64 14.61
N LEU A 130 -17.07 -19.42 13.50
CA LEU A 130 -16.49 -20.45 12.64
C LEU A 130 -14.97 -20.53 12.78
N ASP A 131 -14.33 -19.39 13.07
CA ASP A 131 -12.87 -19.28 13.12
C ASP A 131 -12.37 -19.07 14.55
N SER A 132 -11.25 -19.72 14.90
CA SER A 132 -10.56 -19.48 16.17
C SER A 132 -10.16 -18.00 16.29
N PHE A 133 -10.49 -17.34 17.41
CA PHE A 133 -10.04 -15.98 17.76
C PHE A 133 -8.53 -15.75 17.53
N ARG A 134 -7.71 -16.82 17.59
CA ARG A 134 -6.26 -16.75 17.31
C ARG A 134 -5.91 -16.41 15.86
N ASN A 135 -6.84 -16.53 14.92
CA ASN A 135 -6.61 -16.25 13.50
C ASN A 135 -7.00 -14.82 13.08
N GLN A 136 -7.66 -14.05 13.95
CA GLN A 136 -8.05 -12.68 13.63
C GLN A 136 -6.82 -11.78 13.45
N GLY A 137 -6.65 -11.20 12.26
CA GLY A 137 -5.54 -10.30 11.95
C GLY A 137 -4.20 -10.99 11.65
N ARG A 138 -4.13 -12.32 11.70
CA ARG A 138 -2.88 -13.07 11.50
C ARG A 138 -2.30 -12.87 10.09
N ARG A 139 -3.15 -12.80 9.05
CA ARG A 139 -2.70 -12.59 7.68
C ARG A 139 -2.22 -11.16 7.50
N MET A 140 -2.93 -10.19 8.06
CA MET A 140 -2.49 -8.80 8.08
C MET A 140 -1.15 -8.62 8.80
N GLU A 141 -0.92 -9.31 9.91
CA GLU A 141 0.38 -9.30 10.60
C GLU A 141 1.51 -9.88 9.76
N ASN A 142 1.28 -11.03 9.10
CA ASN A 142 2.27 -11.62 8.20
C ASN A 142 2.56 -10.69 7.01
N ALA A 143 1.53 -10.12 6.39
CA ALA A 143 1.68 -9.14 5.32
C ALA A 143 2.50 -7.92 5.77
N ALA A 144 2.28 -7.42 6.99
CA ALA A 144 3.06 -6.33 7.54
C ALA A 144 4.55 -6.69 7.68
N GLN A 145 4.88 -7.90 8.14
CA GLN A 145 6.27 -8.34 8.25
C GLN A 145 6.98 -8.37 6.89
N LEU A 146 6.30 -8.89 5.85
CA LEU A 146 6.84 -8.96 4.49
C LEU A 146 7.00 -7.57 3.85
N ILE A 147 6.02 -6.67 4.04
CA ILE A 147 6.12 -5.28 3.55
C ILE A 147 7.18 -4.50 4.33
N LEU A 148 7.34 -4.74 5.63
CA LEU A 148 8.38 -4.12 6.44
C LEU A 148 9.77 -4.54 5.96
N ARG A 149 9.95 -5.79 5.51
CA ARG A 149 11.20 -6.23 4.92
C ARG A 149 11.57 -5.43 3.67
N LEU A 150 10.60 -5.19 2.76
CA LEU A 150 10.81 -4.32 1.60
C LEU A 150 11.18 -2.89 2.03
N PHE A 151 10.49 -2.35 3.03
CA PHE A 151 10.79 -1.01 3.56
C PHE A 151 12.23 -0.93 4.09
N GLN A 152 12.68 -1.94 4.83
CA GLN A 152 14.04 -2.01 5.36
C GLN A 152 15.10 -2.09 4.25
N ILE A 153 14.85 -2.88 3.19
CA ILE A 153 15.74 -2.93 2.02
C ILE A 153 15.87 -1.55 1.37
N CYS A 154 14.76 -0.85 1.18
CA CYS A 154 14.77 0.53 0.67
C CYS A 154 15.49 1.51 1.62
N ALA A 155 15.32 1.36 2.93
CA ALA A 155 15.92 2.23 3.94
C ALA A 155 17.44 2.05 4.05
N SER A 156 17.93 0.83 3.84
CA SER A 156 19.37 0.52 3.84
C SER A 156 20.11 1.00 2.59
N ASP A 157 19.41 1.60 1.63
CA ASP A 157 20.04 2.09 0.40
C ASP A 157 20.98 3.28 0.68
N SER A 158 22.27 3.05 0.45
CA SER A 158 23.35 4.00 0.76
C SER A 158 23.63 5.00 -0.37
N ARG A 159 22.83 5.00 -1.44
CA ARG A 159 23.04 5.88 -2.60
C ARG A 159 22.82 7.35 -2.27
N THR A 160 23.68 8.18 -2.85
CA THR A 160 23.72 9.63 -2.67
C THR A 160 22.81 10.35 -3.66
N GLN A 161 22.69 9.84 -4.89
CA GLN A 161 21.71 10.35 -5.86
C GLN A 161 20.32 9.82 -5.52
N ILE A 162 19.43 10.76 -5.20
CA ILE A 162 18.06 10.46 -4.78
C ILE A 162 17.22 9.89 -5.92
N GLU A 163 17.42 10.38 -7.15
CA GLU A 163 16.61 10.03 -8.32
C GLU A 163 16.67 8.53 -8.63
N ASP A 164 17.85 7.93 -8.42
CA ASP A 164 18.04 6.50 -8.58
C ASP A 164 17.81 5.73 -7.28
N SER A 165 17.63 6.38 -6.13
CA SER A 165 17.54 5.71 -4.84
C SER A 165 16.25 4.86 -4.69
N LYS A 166 16.38 3.72 -4.01
CA LYS A 166 15.28 2.86 -3.54
C LYS A 166 14.52 3.52 -2.38
N LYS A 167 15.10 4.55 -1.75
CA LYS A 167 14.43 5.38 -0.73
C LYS A 167 13.14 6.00 -1.25
N LEU A 168 13.03 6.22 -2.57
CA LEU A 168 11.78 6.65 -3.22
C LEU A 168 10.60 5.69 -3.00
N GLY A 169 10.88 4.41 -2.72
CA GLY A 169 9.87 3.41 -2.37
C GLY A 169 9.37 3.47 -0.92
N MET A 170 10.07 4.17 -0.02
CA MET A 170 9.80 4.09 1.42
C MET A 170 8.43 4.65 1.79
N MET A 171 8.02 5.81 1.26
CA MET A 171 6.74 6.42 1.64
C MET A 171 5.54 5.59 1.16
N GLY A 172 5.60 5.03 -0.04
CA GLY A 172 4.54 4.15 -0.56
C GLY A 172 4.39 2.87 0.27
N LEU A 173 5.50 2.27 0.71
CA LEU A 173 5.51 1.10 1.59
C LEU A 173 5.03 1.45 3.00
N ALA A 174 5.48 2.58 3.56
CA ALA A 174 5.02 3.03 4.87
C ALA A 174 3.52 3.29 4.91
N ASN A 175 2.95 3.85 3.84
CA ASN A 175 1.51 4.02 3.72
C ASN A 175 0.74 2.69 3.73
N GLN A 176 1.29 1.60 3.17
CA GLN A 176 0.65 0.28 3.29
C GLN A 176 0.77 -0.28 4.71
N LEU A 177 1.93 -0.11 5.35
CA LEU A 177 2.15 -0.52 6.73
C LEU A 177 1.23 0.24 7.70
N PHE A 178 1.05 1.55 7.54
CA PHE A 178 0.09 2.32 8.35
C PHE A 178 -1.34 1.82 8.19
N LYS A 179 -1.77 1.52 6.96
CA LYS A 179 -3.09 0.92 6.71
C LYS A 179 -3.27 -0.38 7.49
N ILE A 180 -2.23 -1.20 7.59
CA ILE A 180 -2.26 -2.45 8.36
C ILE A 180 -2.24 -2.16 9.86
N TYR A 181 -1.25 -1.42 10.36
CA TYR A 181 -1.05 -1.19 11.80
C TYR A 181 -2.19 -0.45 12.47
N PHE A 182 -2.83 0.50 11.78
CA PHE A 182 -4.05 1.12 12.29
C PHE A 182 -5.23 0.16 12.34
N GLN A 183 -5.31 -0.81 11.42
CA GLN A 183 -6.38 -1.80 11.41
C GLN A 183 -6.20 -2.85 12.50
N ILE A 184 -4.97 -3.33 12.73
CA ILE A 184 -4.67 -4.32 13.79
C ILE A 184 -4.34 -3.69 15.14
N ASN A 185 -4.55 -2.38 15.29
CA ASN A 185 -4.29 -1.60 16.50
C ASN A 185 -2.84 -1.71 17.06
N LYS A 186 -1.83 -1.83 16.18
CA LYS A 186 -0.40 -1.86 16.56
C LYS A 186 0.29 -0.52 16.26
N LEU A 187 -0.29 0.57 16.75
CA LEU A 187 0.15 1.95 16.44
C LEU A 187 1.60 2.25 16.85
N ASN A 188 2.12 1.58 17.88
CA ASN A 188 3.50 1.76 18.35
C ASN A 188 4.55 1.47 17.27
N LEU A 189 4.23 0.58 16.33
CA LEU A 189 5.14 0.19 15.23
C LEU A 189 5.30 1.30 14.18
N CYS A 190 4.39 2.28 14.13
CA CYS A 190 4.47 3.39 13.19
C CYS A 190 5.66 4.33 13.49
N LYS A 191 6.09 4.43 14.77
CA LYS A 191 7.07 5.43 15.22
C LYS A 191 8.43 5.29 14.55
N SER A 192 8.92 4.07 14.35
CA SER A 192 10.20 3.80 13.69
C SER A 192 10.18 4.19 12.21
N MET A 193 9.07 3.90 11.52
CA MET A 193 8.89 4.24 10.12
C MET A 193 8.76 5.75 9.89
N ILE A 194 8.03 6.45 10.77
CA ILE A 194 7.89 7.91 10.72
C ILE A 194 9.28 8.55 10.80
N ARG A 195 10.05 8.19 11.85
CA ARG A 195 11.43 8.66 12.03
C ARG A 195 12.32 8.37 10.81
N ALA A 196 12.22 7.17 10.25
CA ALA A 196 13.03 6.79 9.10
C ALA A 196 12.71 7.64 7.87
N ILE A 197 11.45 8.03 7.65
CA ILE A 197 11.05 8.90 6.54
C ILE A 197 11.42 10.35 6.80
N ASP A 198 11.20 10.87 8.01
CA ASP A 198 11.51 12.27 8.35
C ASP A 198 13.01 12.56 8.20
N ASN A 199 13.86 11.59 8.54
CA ASN A 199 15.31 11.68 8.38
C ASN A 199 15.78 11.74 6.92
N LEU A 200 14.94 11.39 5.94
CA LEU A 200 15.33 11.44 4.53
C LEU A 200 15.37 12.88 3.99
N SER A 201 14.63 13.82 4.59
CA SER A 201 14.40 15.18 4.05
C SER A 201 13.99 15.23 2.55
N MET A 202 13.40 14.14 2.03
CA MET A 202 13.07 13.97 0.60
C MET A 202 11.58 14.18 0.26
N ASN A 203 10.86 15.00 1.04
CA ASN A 203 9.40 15.09 0.94
C ASN A 203 8.89 15.45 -0.47
N ASP A 204 9.64 16.25 -1.23
CA ASP A 204 9.20 16.70 -2.56
C ASP A 204 9.37 15.68 -3.69
N HIS A 205 10.10 14.58 -3.44
CA HIS A 205 10.29 13.50 -4.43
C HIS A 205 9.16 12.45 -4.38
N PHE A 206 8.37 12.47 -3.31
CA PHE A 206 7.20 11.62 -3.21
C PHE A 206 5.99 12.28 -3.85
N SER A 207 5.14 11.47 -4.49
CA SER A 207 3.90 11.97 -5.09
C SER A 207 3.01 12.63 -4.04
N LEU A 208 2.24 13.65 -4.46
CA LEU A 208 1.30 14.34 -3.57
C LEU A 208 0.32 13.37 -2.88
N ALA A 209 -0.13 12.34 -3.61
CA ALA A 209 -1.03 11.31 -3.06
C ALA A 209 -0.37 10.49 -1.94
N GLN A 210 0.92 10.14 -2.07
CA GLN A 210 1.68 9.46 -1.02
C GLN A 210 1.85 10.36 0.20
N ARG A 211 2.22 11.63 0.00
CA ARG A 211 2.41 12.61 1.08
C ARG A 211 1.12 12.86 1.86
N VAL A 212 -0.01 13.07 1.16
CA VAL A 212 -1.33 13.26 1.79
C VAL A 212 -1.71 12.04 2.64
N THR A 213 -1.50 10.82 2.11
CA THR A 213 -1.79 9.59 2.85
C THR A 213 -0.88 9.45 4.08
N TYR A 214 0.41 9.78 3.93
CA TYR A 214 1.39 9.74 5.00
C TYR A 214 1.01 10.70 6.13
N CYS A 215 0.78 11.98 5.82
CA CYS A 215 0.40 13.01 6.79
C CYS A 215 -0.94 12.70 7.48
N TYR A 216 -1.89 12.08 6.78
CA TYR A 216 -3.13 11.61 7.41
C TYR A 216 -2.86 10.60 8.53
N TYR A 217 -1.99 9.61 8.32
CA TYR A 217 -1.66 8.61 9.34
C TYR A 217 -0.75 9.14 10.43
N VAL A 218 0.24 9.98 10.08
CA VAL A 218 1.11 10.66 11.06
C VAL A 218 0.28 11.53 12.00
N GLY A 219 -0.64 12.33 11.45
CA GLY A 219 -1.49 13.19 12.26
C GLY A 219 -2.43 12.41 13.18
N ARG A 220 -3.00 11.29 12.70
CA ARG A 220 -3.78 10.37 13.56
C ARG A 220 -2.93 9.72 14.65
N LYS A 221 -1.67 9.38 14.37
CA LYS A 221 -0.76 8.84 15.38
C LYS A 221 -0.41 9.89 16.44
N ALA A 222 -0.13 11.12 16.02
CA ALA A 222 0.15 12.24 16.93
C ALA A 222 -1.06 12.56 17.81
N MET A 223 -2.28 12.54 17.24
CA MET A 223 -3.52 12.67 18.00
C MET A 223 -3.65 11.59 19.08
N PHE A 224 -3.32 10.32 18.75
CA PHE A 224 -3.33 9.23 19.72
C PHE A 224 -2.28 9.41 20.83
N ASP A 225 -1.13 10.02 20.52
CA ASP A 225 -0.06 10.31 21.47
C ASP A 225 -0.32 11.56 22.32
N GLY A 226 -1.42 12.29 22.07
CA GLY A 226 -1.75 13.55 22.73
C GLY A 226 -0.96 14.77 22.22
N ASP A 227 -0.16 14.61 21.16
CA ASP A 227 0.53 15.73 20.50
C ASP A 227 -0.40 16.39 19.47
N PHE A 228 -1.29 17.24 19.98
CA PHE A 228 -2.32 17.90 19.17
C PHE A 228 -1.75 18.93 18.19
N VAL A 229 -0.60 19.55 18.49
CA VAL A 229 0.04 20.52 17.59
C VAL A 229 0.60 19.81 16.35
N SER A 230 1.34 18.72 16.54
CA SER A 230 1.84 17.93 15.41
C SER A 230 0.71 17.26 14.63
N ALA A 231 -0.35 16.83 15.33
CA ALA A 231 -1.55 16.28 14.71
C ALA A 231 -2.22 17.31 13.79
N ASP A 232 -2.39 18.54 14.27
CA ASP A 232 -2.99 19.63 13.52
C ASP A 232 -2.21 19.97 12.25
N ASN A 233 -0.89 20.15 12.38
CA ASN A 233 -0.01 20.45 11.24
C ASN A 233 -0.11 19.37 10.15
N SER A 234 -0.06 18.10 10.55
CA SER A 234 -0.09 16.96 9.62
C SER A 234 -1.47 16.79 8.96
N LEU A 235 -2.55 16.87 9.73
CA LEU A 235 -3.92 16.71 9.23
C LEU A 235 -4.36 17.91 8.38
N THR A 236 -3.92 19.12 8.73
CA THR A 236 -4.14 20.34 7.93
C THR A 236 -3.46 20.20 6.57
N PHE A 237 -2.18 19.82 6.54
CA PHE A 237 -1.48 19.54 5.28
C PHE A 237 -2.22 18.49 4.44
N ALA A 238 -2.64 17.38 5.06
CA ALA A 238 -3.39 16.33 4.36
C ALA A 238 -4.69 16.87 3.77
N PHE A 239 -5.46 17.68 4.52
CA PHE A 239 -6.74 18.23 4.07
C PHE A 239 -6.61 19.24 2.92
N GLU A 240 -5.65 20.16 3.04
CA GLU A 240 -5.38 21.21 2.05
C GLU A 240 -4.85 20.64 0.75
N ARG A 241 -3.91 19.69 0.84
CA ARG A 241 -3.27 19.07 -0.32
C ARG A 241 -4.06 17.91 -0.92
N CYS A 242 -5.11 17.42 -0.24
CA CYS A 242 -6.03 16.46 -0.82
C CYS A 242 -6.83 17.10 -1.97
N LEU A 243 -6.95 16.38 -3.09
CA LEU A 243 -7.72 16.82 -4.25
C LEU A 243 -9.18 17.14 -3.87
N SER A 244 -9.72 18.24 -4.38
CA SER A 244 -11.12 18.66 -4.16
C SER A 244 -12.14 17.64 -4.65
N THR A 245 -11.80 16.86 -5.67
CA THR A 245 -12.64 15.79 -6.23
C THR A 245 -12.72 14.56 -5.33
N LYS A 246 -11.82 14.40 -4.36
CA LYS A 246 -11.78 13.24 -3.45
C LYS A 246 -12.53 13.54 -2.15
N TRP A 247 -13.84 13.75 -2.27
CA TRP A 247 -14.72 14.11 -1.16
C TRP A 247 -14.61 13.13 0.03
N ASN A 248 -14.62 11.81 -0.24
CA ASN A 248 -14.48 10.79 0.80
C ASN A 248 -13.17 10.92 1.59
N ASN A 249 -12.04 11.20 0.91
CA ASN A 249 -10.75 11.34 1.58
C ASN A 249 -10.71 12.61 2.44
N LYS A 250 -11.24 13.73 1.92
CA LYS A 250 -11.36 14.96 2.71
C LYS A 250 -12.23 14.77 3.95
N ARG A 251 -13.35 14.07 3.80
CA ARG A 251 -14.20 13.70 4.94
C ARG A 251 -13.46 12.86 5.96
N LEU A 252 -12.72 11.84 5.54
CA LEU A 252 -11.91 11.01 6.46
C LEU A 252 -10.88 11.83 7.23
N ILE A 253 -10.21 12.78 6.57
CA ILE A 253 -9.26 13.68 7.23
C ILE A 253 -9.98 14.57 8.26
N LEU A 254 -11.13 15.15 7.88
CA LEU A 254 -11.90 16.06 8.74
C LEU A 254 -12.44 15.40 10.01
N ILE A 255 -12.77 14.11 9.97
CA ILE A 255 -13.20 13.36 11.16
C ILE A 255 -12.14 13.43 12.27
N TYR A 256 -10.86 13.50 11.93
CA TYR A 256 -9.77 13.62 12.89
C TYR A 256 -9.31 15.07 13.08
N LEU A 257 -9.33 15.89 12.03
CA LEU A 257 -8.87 17.28 12.10
C LEU A 257 -9.80 18.15 12.95
N ILE A 258 -11.12 17.97 12.86
CA ILE A 258 -12.08 18.81 13.60
C ILE A 258 -11.89 18.66 15.11
N PRO A 259 -11.88 17.45 15.71
CA PRO A 259 -11.61 17.29 17.14
C PRO A 259 -10.27 17.92 17.57
N VAL A 260 -9.21 17.74 16.77
CA VAL A 260 -7.89 18.31 17.07
C VAL A 260 -7.95 19.85 17.08
N LYS A 261 -8.56 20.47 16.07
CA LYS A 261 -8.75 21.92 16.01
C LYS A 261 -9.58 22.44 17.18
N MET A 262 -10.65 21.73 17.56
CA MET A 262 -11.50 22.11 18.69
C MET A 262 -10.73 22.07 20.02
N LEU A 263 -9.90 21.05 20.25
CA LEU A 263 -9.01 20.97 21.42
C LEU A 263 -7.98 22.10 21.46
N LEU A 264 -7.60 22.63 20.29
CA LEU A 264 -6.73 23.81 20.15
C LEU A 264 -7.51 25.14 20.17
N GLY A 265 -8.80 25.12 20.47
CA GLY A 265 -9.64 26.33 20.58
C GLY A 265 -10.22 26.86 19.27
N VAL A 266 -10.10 26.11 18.17
CA VAL A 266 -10.64 26.50 16.86
C VAL A 266 -11.91 25.71 16.54
N LEU A 267 -13.05 26.40 16.53
CA LEU A 267 -14.35 25.78 16.24
C LEU A 267 -14.60 25.62 14.73
N PRO A 268 -15.28 24.52 14.30
CA PRO A 268 -15.60 24.30 12.90
C PRO A 268 -16.69 25.26 12.39
N LYS A 269 -16.64 25.60 11.09
CA LYS A 269 -17.73 26.32 10.42
C LYS A 269 -18.85 25.37 10.06
N GLU A 270 -20.10 25.77 10.30
CA GLU A 270 -21.30 24.96 10.00
C GLU A 270 -21.38 24.56 8.51
N SER A 271 -20.99 25.46 7.60
CA SER A 271 -20.97 25.19 6.16
C SER A 271 -19.99 24.06 5.78
N LEU A 272 -18.87 23.93 6.49
CA LEU A 272 -17.91 22.85 6.31
C LEU A 272 -18.51 21.51 6.79
N LEU A 273 -19.17 21.51 7.95
CA LEU A 273 -19.80 20.32 8.52
C LEU A 273 -20.92 19.79 7.61
N CYS A 274 -21.75 20.69 7.08
CA CYS A 274 -22.81 20.34 6.13
C CYS A 274 -22.21 19.74 4.84
N ARG A 275 -21.18 20.37 4.28
CA ARG A 275 -20.55 19.92 3.02
C ARG A 275 -19.99 18.50 3.09
N TYR A 276 -19.44 18.09 4.23
CA TYR A 276 -18.81 16.79 4.41
C TYR A 276 -19.64 15.79 5.23
N ASN A 277 -20.91 16.10 5.51
CA ASN A 277 -21.79 15.28 6.33
C ASN A 277 -21.16 14.90 7.69
N LEU A 278 -20.82 15.94 8.46
CA LEU A 278 -20.15 15.88 9.76
C LEU A 278 -20.91 16.67 10.84
N LYS A 279 -22.24 16.76 10.74
CA LYS A 279 -23.09 17.53 11.65
C LYS A 279 -23.00 17.07 13.11
N GLN A 280 -22.56 15.84 13.38
CA GLN A 280 -22.33 15.35 14.73
C GLN A 280 -21.31 16.17 15.54
N PHE A 281 -20.45 16.97 14.88
CA PHE A 281 -19.53 17.88 15.59
C PHE A 281 -20.16 19.25 15.92
N GLN A 282 -21.35 19.56 15.39
CA GLN A 282 -22.04 20.83 15.62
C GLN A 282 -22.46 20.94 17.09
N ASP A 283 -23.17 19.92 17.60
CA ASP A 283 -23.66 19.89 18.98
C ASP A 283 -22.51 20.00 19.99
N ILE A 284 -21.37 19.37 19.69
CA ILE A 284 -20.16 19.44 20.52
C ILE A 284 -19.57 20.85 20.46
N ALA A 285 -19.48 21.45 19.26
CA ALA A 285 -18.95 22.81 19.10
C ALA A 285 -19.82 23.86 19.80
N ASP A 286 -21.13 23.68 19.83
CA ASP A 286 -22.05 24.59 20.51
C ASP A 286 -22.02 24.41 22.03
N SER A 287 -21.75 23.19 22.51
CA SER A 287 -21.61 22.91 23.96
C SER A 287 -20.31 23.47 24.56
N VAL A 288 -19.30 23.75 23.73
CA VAL A 288 -17.99 24.27 24.15
C VAL A 288 -17.94 25.81 24.13
N LYS A 289 -18.91 26.46 23.49
CA LYS A 289 -19.06 27.93 23.51
C LYS A 289 -19.62 28.42 24.84
#